data_AF-A0A2W6PED0-F1
#
_entry.id   AF-A0A2W6PED0-F1
#
_cell.length_a   1.000
_cell.length_b   1.000
_cell.length_c   1.000
_cell.angle_alpha   90.00
_cell.angle_beta   90.00
_cell.angle_gamma   90.00
#
_symmetry.space_group_name_H-M   'P 1'
#
loop_
_entity.id
_entity.type
_entity.pdbx_description
1 polymer ?
#
loop_
_entity_poly.entity_id
_entity_poly.type
_entity_poly.pdbx_seq_one_letter_code
_entity_poly.pdbx_strand_id
1 'polypeptide(L)'
;MSRSQNLRHNVINQVIDDMARGHIPSPLPSQSALAEMYNISRTTVRHILSHLRECGVLTQVGNDYVIARKPDHDDGFACTTASMSEQNKVFEQAFFTMINQRQ
;
A
#
# COMPACT_ATOMS: atom_id res chain seq x y z
N MET A 1 15.87 -1.88 -7.06
CA MET A 1 14.82 -0.95 -6.60
C MET A 1 13.46 -1.64 -6.66
N SER A 2 12.56 -1.43 -5.73
CA SER A 2 12.51 -2.18 -4.47
C SER A 2 11.20 -2.98 -4.46
N ARG A 3 11.22 -4.31 -4.30
CA ARG A 3 10.02 -5.18 -4.22
C ARG A 3 8.96 -4.61 -3.25
N SER A 4 9.41 -3.93 -2.20
CA SER A 4 8.56 -3.30 -1.19
C SER A 4 7.71 -2.14 -1.71
N GLN A 5 8.13 -1.42 -2.76
CA GLN A 5 7.35 -0.32 -3.35
C GLN A 5 6.17 -0.87 -4.15
N ASN A 6 6.38 -1.92 -4.94
CA ASN A 6 5.30 -2.56 -5.70
C ASN A 6 4.27 -3.22 -4.78
N LEU A 7 4.72 -3.88 -3.70
CA LEU A 7 3.79 -4.44 -2.70
C LEU A 7 2.93 -3.34 -2.07
N ARG A 8 3.52 -2.19 -1.74
CA ARG A 8 2.79 -1.07 -1.13
C ARG A 8 1.71 -0.52 -2.07
N HIS A 9 2.06 -0.25 -3.33
CA HIS A 9 1.08 0.25 -4.30
C HIS A 9 -0.05 -0.75 -4.57
N ASN A 10 0.27 -2.05 -4.65
CA ASN A 10 -0.73 -3.09 -4.81
C ASN A 10 -1.70 -3.13 -3.62
N VAL A 11 -1.19 -3.03 -2.38
CA VAL A 11 -2.05 -3.03 -1.19
C VAL A 11 -2.89 -1.75 -1.12
N ILE A 12 -2.36 -0.59 -1.50
CA ILE A 12 -3.14 0.66 -1.59
C ILE A 12 -4.31 0.49 -2.56
N ASN A 13 -4.03 -0.02 -3.77
CA ASN A 13 -5.07 -0.23 -4.77
C ASN A 13 -6.11 -1.27 -4.31
N GLN A 14 -5.69 -2.31 -3.59
CA GLN A 14 -6.61 -3.29 -3.00
C GLN A 14 -7.51 -2.66 -1.93
N VAL A 15 -6.95 -1.85 -1.02
CA VAL A 15 -7.73 -1.12 -0.01
C VAL A 15 -8.75 -0.19 -0.66
N ILE A 16 -8.37 0.50 -1.74
CA ILE A 16 -9.26 1.37 -2.51
C ILE A 16 -10.42 0.57 -3.12
N ASP A 17 -10.14 -0.57 -3.75
CA ASP A 17 -11.17 -1.43 -4.34
C ASP A 17 -12.12 -1.99 -3.26
N ASP A 18 -11.58 -2.43 -2.12
CA ASP A 18 -12.38 -2.91 -0.98
C ASP A 18 -13.27 -1.80 -0.40
N MET A 19 -12.78 -0.56 -0.32
CA MET A 19 -13.59 0.59 0.09
C MET A 19 -14.67 0.94 -0.93
N ALA A 20 -14.33 0.93 -2.23
CA ALA A 20 -15.27 1.21 -3.31
C ALA A 20 -16.42 0.18 -3.37
N ARG A 21 -16.11 -1.09 -3.09
CA ARG A 21 -17.07 -2.19 -2.96
C ARG A 21 -17.87 -2.16 -1.66
N GLY A 22 -17.45 -1.40 -0.66
CA GLY A 22 -18.08 -1.34 0.67
C GLY A 22 -17.75 -2.55 1.55
N HIS A 23 -16.63 -3.24 1.30
CA HIS A 23 -16.15 -4.33 2.16
C HIS A 23 -15.47 -3.81 3.44
N ILE A 24 -15.03 -2.55 3.45
CA ILE A 24 -14.45 -1.92 4.63
C ILE A 24 -15.54 -1.18 5.42
N PRO A 25 -15.73 -1.50 6.71
CA PRO A 25 -16.68 -0.78 7.56
C PRO A 25 -16.21 0.66 7.82
N SER A 26 -17.17 1.57 8.04
CA SER A 26 -16.93 2.96 8.43
C SER A 26 -17.62 3.22 9.77
N PRO A 27 -16.90 3.61 10.84
CA PRO A 27 -15.47 3.93 10.89
C PRO A 27 -14.56 2.72 10.63
N LEU A 28 -13.37 2.99 10.09
CA LEU A 28 -12.36 1.99 9.78
C LEU A 28 -11.91 1.25 11.06
N PRO A 29 -11.54 -0.03 10.94
CA PRO A 29 -10.86 -0.75 12.01
C PRO A 29 -9.57 -0.06 12.45
N SER A 30 -9.11 -0.36 13.67
CA SER A 30 -7.85 0.16 14.18
C SER A 30 -6.66 -0.13 13.25
N GLN A 31 -5.60 0.69 13.34
CA GLN A 31 -4.39 0.49 12.53
C GLN A 31 -3.79 -0.92 12.68
N SER A 32 -3.90 -1.50 13.88
CA SER A 32 -3.44 -2.87 14.15
C SER A 32 -4.33 -3.91 13.46
N ALA A 33 -5.66 -3.73 13.48
CA ALA A 33 -6.58 -4.62 12.78
C ALA A 33 -6.37 -4.57 11.26
N LEU A 34 -6.19 -3.37 10.69
CA LEU A 34 -5.86 -3.22 9.27
C LEU A 34 -4.52 -3.86 8.90
N ALA A 35 -3.51 -3.76 9.77
CA ALA A 35 -2.22 -4.39 9.56
C ALA A 35 -2.34 -5.93 9.47
N GLU A 36 -3.11 -6.53 10.37
CA GLU A 36 -3.39 -7.97 10.39
C GLU A 36 -4.23 -8.40 9.18
N MET A 37 -5.32 -7.68 8.88
CA MET A 37 -6.22 -8.00 7.76
C MET A 37 -5.51 -8.02 6.41
N TYR A 38 -4.63 -7.05 6.17
CA TYR A 38 -3.89 -6.91 4.91
C TYR A 38 -2.50 -7.56 4.95
N ASN A 39 -2.12 -8.18 6.08
CA ASN A 39 -0.80 -8.76 6.32
C ASN A 39 0.36 -7.80 5.97
N ILE A 40 0.25 -6.55 6.44
CA ILE A 40 1.23 -5.47 6.20
C ILE A 40 1.74 -4.87 7.50
N SER A 41 2.87 -4.15 7.42
CA SER A 41 3.38 -3.43 8.58
C SER A 41 2.48 -2.26 8.98
N ARG A 42 2.45 -1.94 10.28
CA ARG A 42 1.77 -0.73 10.82
C ARG A 42 2.28 0.57 10.20
N THR A 43 3.57 0.64 9.84
CA THR A 43 4.12 1.78 9.10
C THR A 43 3.42 1.93 7.76
N THR A 44 3.24 0.83 7.02
CA THR A 44 2.53 0.82 5.74
C THR A 44 1.08 1.26 5.92
N VAL A 45 0.36 0.75 6.92
CA VAL A 45 -1.01 1.20 7.23
C VAL A 45 -1.08 2.70 7.45
N ARG A 46 -0.16 3.28 8.24
CA ARG A 46 -0.11 4.74 8.46
C ARG A 46 0.11 5.52 7.16
N HIS A 47 1.00 5.05 6.29
CA HIS A 47 1.20 5.67 4.98
C HIS A 47 -0.08 5.61 4.12
N ILE A 48 -0.78 4.48 4.11
CA ILE A 48 -2.06 4.32 3.38
C ILE A 48 -3.11 5.30 3.91
N LEU A 49 -3.30 5.35 5.23
CA LEU A 49 -4.30 6.22 5.85
C LEU A 49 -3.97 7.70 5.61
N SER A 50 -2.71 8.10 5.71
CA SER A 50 -2.28 9.47 5.37
C SER A 50 -2.55 9.81 3.92
N HIS A 51 -2.19 8.93 2.98
CA HIS A 51 -2.42 9.12 1.55
C HIS A 51 -3.91 9.29 1.25
N LEU A 52 -4.75 8.36 1.74
CA LEU A 52 -6.21 8.43 1.53
C LEU A 52 -6.85 9.66 2.20
N ARG A 53 -6.28 10.13 3.31
CA ARG A 53 -6.69 11.39 3.94
C ARG A 53 -6.30 12.61 3.09
N GLU A 54 -5.09 12.62 2.53
CA GLU A 54 -4.60 13.68 1.64
C GLU A 54 -5.43 13.74 0.34
N CYS A 55 -5.83 12.59 -0.20
CA CYS A 55 -6.78 12.48 -1.30
C CYS A 55 -8.22 12.90 -0.93
N GLY A 56 -8.52 13.11 0.36
CA GLY A 56 -9.86 13.43 0.85
C GLY A 56 -10.85 12.27 0.84
N VAL A 57 -10.38 11.03 0.65
CA VAL A 57 -11.19 9.80 0.76
C VAL A 57 -11.54 9.54 2.23
N LEU A 58 -10.56 9.72 3.12
CA LEU A 58 -10.73 9.54 4.56
C LEU A 58 -10.77 10.87 5.29
N THR A 59 -11.63 10.96 6.30
CA THR A 59 -11.61 12.03 7.29
C THR A 59 -11.37 11.45 8.68
N GLN A 60 -10.61 12.17 9.50
CA GLN A 60 -10.36 11.76 10.88
C GLN A 60 -11.44 12.36 11.78
N VAL A 61 -12.18 11.51 12.48
CA VAL A 61 -13.21 11.90 13.45
C VAL A 61 -12.77 11.38 14.81
N GLY A 62 -12.24 12.27 15.63
CA GLY A 62 -11.63 11.90 16.91
C GLY A 62 -10.40 10.99 16.71
N ASN A 63 -10.48 9.76 17.21
CA ASN A 63 -9.40 8.78 17.11
C ASN A 63 -9.57 7.78 15.95
N ASP A 64 -10.69 7.87 15.22
CA ASP A 64 -11.05 6.94 14.16
C ASP A 64 -11.01 7.59 12.77
N TYR A 65 -10.83 6.76 11.74
CA TYR A 65 -10.91 7.18 10.35
C TYR A 65 -12.27 6.80 9.79
N VAL A 66 -12.91 7.74 9.09
CA VAL A 66 -14.24 7.56 8.49
C VAL A 66 -14.11 7.78 6.99
N ILE A 67 -14.79 6.95 6.20
CA ILE A 67 -14.87 7.12 4.74
C ILE A 67 -15.73 8.35 4.45
N ALA A 68 -15.10 9.44 3.99
CA ALA A 68 -15.77 10.71 3.69
C ALA A 68 -16.41 10.70 2.29
N ARG A 69 -15.78 10.02 1.34
CA ARG A 69 -16.30 9.77 -0.01
C ARG A 69 -15.84 8.41 -0.50
N LYS A 70 -16.51 7.88 -1.52
CA LYS A 70 -16.00 6.70 -2.23
C LYS A 70 -14.68 7.06 -2.93
N PRO A 71 -13.63 6.23 -2.81
CA PRO A 71 -12.43 6.43 -3.58
C PRO A 71 -12.70 6.20 -5.08
N ASP A 72 -11.94 6.89 -5.90
CA ASP A 72 -11.93 6.83 -7.35
C ASP A 72 -10.63 6.17 -7.85
N HIS A 73 -10.55 5.84 -9.13
CA HIS A 73 -9.35 5.31 -9.77
C HIS A 73 -8.15 6.26 -9.69
N ASP A 74 -8.40 7.57 -9.58
CA ASP A 74 -7.35 8.60 -9.40
C ASP A 74 -6.75 8.63 -7.98
N ASP A 75 -7.40 8.01 -6.99
CA ASP A 75 -6.87 7.95 -5.62
C ASP A 75 -5.78 6.86 -5.46
N GLY A 76 -5.72 5.95 -6.42
CA GLY A 76 -4.77 4.85 -6.48
C GLY A 76 -3.44 5.23 -7.14
N PHE A 77 -2.55 4.25 -7.20
CA PHE A 77 -1.31 4.38 -7.96
C PHE A 77 -1.48 3.67 -9.30
N ALA A 78 -1.08 4.34 -10.40
CA ALA A 78 -1.00 3.70 -11.72
C ALA A 78 -0.16 2.43 -11.58
N CYS A 79 -0.82 1.27 -11.70
CA CYS A 79 -0.21 -0.04 -11.52
C CYS A 79 0.91 -0.17 -12.54
N THR A 80 2.15 0.12 -12.15
CA THR A 80 3.30 -0.01 -13.03
C THR A 80 3.60 -1.50 -13.07
N THR A 81 2.89 -2.22 -13.93
CA THR A 81 3.20 -3.59 -14.35
C THR A 81 4.48 -3.57 -15.20
N ALA A 82 5.56 -2.98 -14.70
CA ALA A 82 6.88 -3.28 -15.20
C ALA A 82 7.11 -4.75 -14.84
N SER A 83 7.16 -5.58 -15.87
CA SER A 83 7.11 -7.03 -15.79
C SER A 83 7.95 -7.56 -14.63
N MET A 84 7.36 -8.44 -13.80
CA MET A 84 8.03 -9.07 -12.66
C MET A 84 9.38 -9.72 -13.05
N SER A 85 9.55 -10.05 -14.34
CA SER A 85 10.76 -10.58 -14.97
C SER A 85 11.92 -9.58 -15.13
N GLU A 86 11.65 -8.29 -15.35
CA GLU A 86 12.71 -7.28 -15.50
C GLU A 86 13.28 -6.85 -14.15
N GLN A 87 12.44 -6.79 -13.11
CA GLN A 87 12.89 -6.41 -11.77
C GLN A 87 13.71 -7.51 -11.07
N ASN A 88 13.46 -8.79 -11.37
CA ASN A 88 14.24 -9.90 -10.80
C ASN A 88 15.70 -9.91 -11.29
N LYS A 89 15.95 -9.59 -12.57
CA LYS A 89 17.31 -9.53 -13.13
C LYS A 89 18.16 -8.44 -12.46
N VAL A 90 17.55 -7.28 -12.17
CA VAL A 90 18.23 -6.17 -11.49
C VAL A 90 18.54 -6.50 -10.02
N PHE A 91 17.69 -7.30 -9.37
CA PHE A 91 17.90 -7.73 -7.99
C PHE A 91 19.02 -8.78 -7.88
N GLU A 92 19.07 -9.75 -8.80
CA GLU A 92 20.15 -10.74 -8.86
C GLU A 92 21.50 -10.08 -9.13
N GLN A 93 21.58 -9.16 -10.09
CA GLN A 93 22.84 -8.45 -10.40
C GLN A 93 23.39 -7.69 -9.18
N ALA A 94 22.52 -7.01 -8.43
CA ALA A 94 22.90 -6.26 -7.24
C ALA A 94 23.32 -7.19 -6.08
N PHE A 95 22.62 -8.31 -5.90
CA PHE A 95 22.93 -9.30 -4.86
C PHE A 95 24.25 -10.04 -5.13
N PHE A 96 24.51 -10.44 -6.39
CA PHE A 96 25.76 -11.08 -6.80
C PHE A 96 26.97 -10.14 -6.65
N THR A 97 26.80 -8.86 -6.96
CA THR A 97 27.89 -7.87 -6.80
C THR A 97 28.24 -7.64 -5.33
N MET A 98 27.24 -7.73 -4.43
CA MET A 98 27.43 -7.51 -2.99
C MET A 98 28.10 -8.70 -2.28
N ILE A 99 27.88 -9.93 -2.76
CA ILE A 99 28.50 -11.14 -2.21
C ILE A 99 29.95 -11.32 -2.71
N ASN A 100 30.25 -10.90 -3.94
CA ASN A 100 31.58 -11.07 -4.53
C ASN A 100 32.61 -9.98 -4.17
N GLN A 101 32.24 -8.95 -3.41
CA GLN A 101 33.18 -7.91 -2.92
C GLN A 101 33.89 -8.26 -1.61
N ARG A 102 33.75 -9.50 -1.10
CA ARG A 102 34.52 -10.00 0.04
C ARG A 102 35.49 -11.10 -0.42
N GLN A 103 36.45 -10.74 -1.28
CA GLN A 103 37.77 -11.36 -1.37
C GLN A 103 38.82 -10.28 -1.58
#